data_AF-A0A530AL52-F1
#
_entry.id   AF-A0A530AL52-F1
#
_cell.length_a   1.000
_cell.length_b   1.000
_cell.length_c   1.000
_cell.angle_alpha   90.00
_cell.angle_beta   90.00
_cell.angle_gamma   90.00
#
_symmetry.space_group_name_H-M   'P 1'
#
loop_
_entity.id
_entity.type
_entity.pdbx_description
1 polymer ?
#
loop_
_entity_poly.entity_id
_entity_poly.type
_entity_poly.pdbx_seq_one_letter_code
_entity_poly.pdbx_strand_id
1 'polypeptide(L)'
;MLTNPTIDMLRDLGLSGMASAFRELEMQPETRALEHGEWLALLLEREATTRRQKRFEARARAARLRHDAQLENADFRATRGLDRNLFMKLGTCDWIRQRHSLLLIGPAGVGKSWLACALGHKACREDLSVAYHRVPRLFATLALARGDGRYAKLLKSLAKTDLLILDDWGPEKLNDEQRRDLLEIVEDRYEKRSTIVTSQIPVDHWYDMIGEPNLS
;
A
#
# COMPACT_ATOMS: atom_id res chain seq x y z
N MET A 1 12.21 -41.14 -6.44
CA MET A 1 11.64 -40.54 -5.22
C MET A 1 10.17 -40.94 -5.18
N LEU A 2 9.75 -41.72 -4.18
CA LEU A 2 8.35 -42.09 -4.04
C LEU A 2 7.54 -40.81 -3.85
N THR A 3 6.66 -40.50 -4.82
CA THR A 3 5.68 -39.43 -4.74
C THR A 3 4.75 -39.74 -3.59
N ASN A 4 4.84 -38.96 -2.50
CA ASN A 4 3.89 -39.07 -1.40
C ASN A 4 2.53 -38.55 -1.90
N PRO A 5 1.49 -39.39 -2.04
CA PRO A 5 0.21 -38.99 -2.62
C PRO A 5 -0.45 -37.84 -1.87
N THR A 6 -0.14 -37.68 -0.58
CA THR A 6 -0.59 -36.54 0.23
C THR A 6 0.06 -35.23 -0.23
N ILE A 7 1.35 -35.23 -0.56
CA ILE A 7 2.06 -34.03 -1.05
C ILE A 7 1.49 -33.57 -2.40
N ASP A 8 1.19 -34.52 -3.29
CA ASP A 8 0.62 -34.20 -4.60
C ASP A 8 -0.81 -33.65 -4.45
N MET A 9 -1.65 -34.28 -3.62
CA MET A 9 -2.98 -33.76 -3.29
C MET A 9 -2.93 -32.35 -2.67
N LEU A 10 -1.99 -32.09 -1.75
CA LEU A 10 -1.80 -30.75 -1.18
C LEU A 10 -1.46 -29.71 -2.26
N ARG A 11 -0.64 -30.07 -3.24
CA ARG A 11 -0.29 -29.16 -4.36
C ARG A 11 -1.48 -28.91 -5.28
N ASP A 12 -2.26 -29.92 -5.59
CA ASP A 12 -3.45 -29.80 -6.43
C ASP A 12 -4.53 -28.90 -5.79
N LEU A 13 -4.61 -28.92 -4.46
CA LEU A 13 -5.45 -28.00 -3.67
C LEU A 13 -4.84 -26.59 -3.51
N GLY A 14 -3.65 -26.34 -4.06
CA GLY A 14 -2.93 -25.07 -3.93
C GLY A 14 -2.30 -24.83 -2.55
N LEU A 15 -2.18 -25.86 -1.71
CA LEU A 15 -1.61 -25.83 -0.36
C LEU A 15 -0.09 -26.03 -0.40
N SER A 16 0.59 -25.18 -1.18
CA SER A 16 2.03 -25.30 -1.46
C SER A 16 2.94 -25.20 -0.22
N GLY A 17 2.54 -24.43 0.78
CA GLY A 17 3.24 -24.31 2.06
C GLY A 17 3.07 -25.56 2.92
N MET A 18 1.85 -26.12 2.98
CA MET A 18 1.63 -27.42 3.65
C MET A 18 2.47 -28.51 2.97
N ALA A 19 2.51 -28.55 1.64
CA ALA A 19 3.28 -29.55 0.90
C ALA A 19 4.80 -29.48 1.21
N SER A 20 5.36 -28.28 1.39
CA SER A 20 6.76 -28.09 1.80
C SER A 20 6.97 -28.54 3.24
N ALA A 21 6.13 -28.06 4.18
CA ALA A 21 6.25 -28.42 5.59
C ALA A 21 6.04 -29.92 5.82
N PHE A 22 5.12 -30.56 5.11
CA PHE A 22 4.89 -32.01 5.20
C PHE A 22 6.20 -32.77 4.97
N ARG A 23 6.91 -32.42 3.88
CA ARG A 23 8.17 -33.03 3.51
C ARG A 23 9.28 -32.73 4.53
N GLU A 24 9.35 -31.50 5.02
CA GLU A 24 10.34 -31.07 6.02
C GLU A 24 10.14 -31.82 7.34
N LEU A 25 8.90 -31.93 7.82
CA LEU A 25 8.56 -32.61 9.07
C LEU A 25 8.83 -34.12 8.95
N GLU A 26 8.45 -34.76 7.84
CA GLU A 26 8.71 -36.21 7.61
C GLU A 26 10.21 -36.58 7.73
N MET A 27 11.10 -35.65 7.42
CA MET A 27 12.56 -35.83 7.51
C MET A 27 13.14 -35.56 8.90
N GLN A 28 12.36 -35.01 9.84
CA GLN A 28 12.83 -34.66 11.19
C GLN A 28 12.37 -35.72 12.22
N PRO A 29 13.29 -36.52 12.79
CA PRO A 29 12.95 -37.58 13.74
C PRO A 29 12.17 -37.09 14.96
N GLU A 30 12.45 -35.87 15.43
CA GLU A 30 11.84 -35.23 16.60
C GLU A 30 10.34 -34.98 16.41
N THR A 31 9.90 -34.79 15.16
CA THR A 31 8.49 -34.51 14.84
C THR A 31 7.60 -35.75 14.94
N ARG A 32 8.19 -36.96 15.05
CA ARG A 32 7.45 -38.22 15.25
C ARG A 32 6.79 -38.30 16.62
N ALA A 33 7.27 -37.50 17.59
CA ALA A 33 6.70 -37.42 18.92
C ALA A 33 5.50 -36.45 19.02
N LEU A 34 5.24 -35.66 17.97
CA LEU A 34 4.13 -34.71 17.94
C LEU A 34 2.80 -35.45 17.84
N GLU A 35 1.79 -34.95 18.55
CA GLU A 35 0.43 -35.40 18.33
C GLU A 35 -0.10 -34.94 16.96
N HIS A 36 -1.07 -35.66 16.40
CA HIS A 36 -1.67 -35.34 15.10
C HIS A 36 -2.14 -33.88 15.00
N GLY A 37 -2.67 -33.33 16.11
CA GLY A 37 -3.12 -31.94 16.18
C GLY A 37 -1.97 -30.92 16.06
N GLU A 38 -0.86 -31.17 16.75
CA GLU A 38 0.34 -30.32 16.69
C GLU A 38 0.96 -30.36 15.30
N TRP A 39 1.02 -31.55 14.71
CA TRP A 39 1.54 -31.74 13.37
C TRP A 39 0.71 -30.99 12.32
N LEU A 40 -0.62 -31.09 12.40
CA LEU A 40 -1.54 -30.33 11.54
C LEU A 40 -1.40 -28.81 11.76
N ALA A 41 -1.23 -28.36 13.00
CA ALA A 41 -1.04 -26.94 13.31
C ALA A 41 0.20 -26.37 12.63
N LEU A 42 1.34 -27.09 12.66
CA LEU A 42 2.57 -26.67 11.97
C LEU A 42 2.40 -26.56 10.45
N LEU A 43 1.69 -27.52 9.83
CA LEU A 43 1.40 -27.45 8.40
C LEU A 43 0.53 -26.23 8.04
N LEU A 44 -0.55 -26.01 8.79
CA LEU A 44 -1.47 -24.90 8.58
C LEU A 44 -0.77 -23.56 8.78
N GLU A 45 0.09 -23.45 9.79
CA GLU A 45 0.88 -22.26 10.05
C GLU A 45 1.83 -21.96 8.89
N ARG A 46 2.50 -22.98 8.34
CA ARG A 46 3.37 -22.81 7.16
C ARG A 46 2.57 -22.29 5.97
N GLU A 47 1.42 -22.90 5.68
CA GLU A 47 0.56 -22.48 4.58
C GLU A 47 0.06 -21.04 4.75
N ALA A 48 -0.44 -20.71 5.94
CA ALA A 48 -0.90 -19.37 6.26
C ALA A 48 0.23 -18.34 6.07
N THR A 49 1.44 -18.66 6.53
CA THR A 49 2.62 -17.81 6.38
C THR A 49 3.01 -17.64 4.92
N THR A 50 3.08 -18.73 4.14
CA THR A 50 3.38 -18.68 2.70
C THR A 50 2.34 -17.85 1.94
N ARG A 51 1.05 -17.99 2.25
CA ARG A 51 -0.02 -17.18 1.63
C ARG A 51 0.09 -15.70 1.99
N ARG A 52 0.31 -15.38 3.27
CA ARG A 52 0.52 -13.99 3.72
C ARG A 52 1.69 -13.35 2.99
N GLN A 53 2.81 -14.06 2.89
CA GLN A 53 4.01 -13.59 2.19
C GLN A 53 3.74 -13.33 0.70
N LYS A 54 3.12 -14.27 -0.02
CA LYS A 54 2.76 -14.09 -1.44
C LYS A 54 1.83 -12.89 -1.65
N ARG A 55 0.84 -12.70 -0.77
CA ARG A 55 -0.07 -11.54 -0.85
C ARG A 55 0.67 -10.23 -0.59
N PHE A 56 1.54 -10.19 0.43
CA PHE A 56 2.38 -9.03 0.70
C PHE A 56 3.25 -8.68 -0.51
N GLU A 57 3.97 -9.64 -1.08
CA GLU A 57 4.82 -9.43 -2.25
C GLU A 57 4.04 -8.95 -3.48
N ALA A 58 2.85 -9.51 -3.70
CA ALA A 58 1.96 -9.06 -4.78
C ALA A 58 1.51 -7.61 -4.57
N ARG A 59 1.10 -7.25 -3.34
CA ARG A 59 0.69 -5.87 -3.00
C ARG A 59 1.85 -4.88 -3.06
N ALA A 60 3.02 -5.24 -2.53
CA ALA A 60 4.21 -4.39 -2.57
C ALA A 60 4.64 -4.11 -4.02
N ARG A 61 4.62 -5.12 -4.90
CA ARG A 61 4.87 -4.93 -6.33
C ARG A 61 3.80 -4.06 -7.02
N ALA A 62 2.53 -4.28 -6.69
CA ALA A 62 1.43 -3.49 -7.26
C ALA A 62 1.47 -2.01 -6.81
N ALA A 63 1.91 -1.76 -5.57
CA ALA A 63 1.98 -0.43 -5.00
C ALA A 63 2.98 0.49 -5.69
N ARG A 64 4.06 -0.07 -6.27
CA ARG A 64 5.11 0.67 -6.99
C ARG A 64 5.67 1.85 -6.17
N LEU A 65 5.88 1.62 -4.87
CA LEU A 65 6.43 2.60 -3.95
C LEU A 65 7.82 3.02 -4.43
N ARG A 66 8.07 4.34 -4.45
CA ARG A 66 9.31 4.92 -4.96
C ARG A 66 10.54 4.58 -4.13
N HIS A 67 10.35 4.42 -2.82
CA HIS A 67 11.43 4.18 -1.87
C HIS A 67 11.23 2.83 -1.17
N ASP A 68 12.31 2.10 -0.96
CA ASP A 68 12.34 0.98 -0.01
C ASP A 68 12.47 1.53 1.42
N ALA A 69 11.37 2.11 1.88
CA ALA A 69 11.27 2.77 3.17
C ALA A 69 10.61 1.84 4.18
N GLN A 70 11.25 1.64 5.33
CA GLN A 70 10.75 0.80 6.41
C GLN A 70 10.52 1.68 7.64
N LEU A 71 9.43 1.44 8.36
CA LEU A 71 9.02 2.27 9.49
C LEU A 71 10.08 2.28 10.60
N GLU A 72 10.78 1.15 10.75
CA GLU A 72 11.87 0.92 11.69
C GLU A 72 13.13 1.75 11.38
N ASN A 73 13.32 2.14 10.12
CA ASN A 73 14.45 2.95 9.66
C ASN A 73 14.20 4.46 9.77
N ALA A 74 13.07 4.87 10.35
CA ALA A 74 12.73 6.27 10.45
C ALA A 74 13.65 6.98 11.45
N ASP A 75 14.35 8.02 10.98
CA ASP A 75 15.16 8.86 11.84
C ASP A 75 14.30 9.91 12.57
N PHE A 76 14.16 9.76 13.88
CA PHE A 76 13.45 10.70 14.77
C PHE A 76 14.38 11.71 15.45
N ARG A 77 15.69 11.61 15.24
CA ARG A 77 16.69 12.53 15.82
C ARG A 77 16.79 13.83 15.01
N ALA A 78 16.42 13.76 13.73
CA ALA A 78 16.40 14.92 12.85
C ALA A 78 15.42 16.00 13.36
N THR A 79 15.82 17.27 13.28
CA THR A 79 15.06 18.49 13.64
C THR A 79 13.79 18.74 12.82
N ARG A 80 13.30 17.74 12.09
CA ARG A 80 12.15 17.81 11.18
C ARG A 80 10.77 17.79 11.87
N GLY A 81 10.71 17.84 13.19
CA GLY A 81 9.45 17.91 13.96
C GLY A 81 8.57 16.65 13.88
N LEU A 82 9.15 15.48 13.55
CA LEU A 82 8.41 14.23 13.46
C LEU A 82 8.18 13.64 14.86
N ASP A 83 6.93 13.67 15.33
CA ASP A 83 6.54 13.01 16.57
C ASP A 83 6.61 11.48 16.40
N ARG A 84 7.49 10.84 17.19
CA ARG A 84 7.71 9.39 17.17
C ARG A 84 6.45 8.62 17.56
N ASN A 85 5.74 9.04 18.59
CA ASN A 85 4.56 8.34 19.08
C ASN A 85 3.44 8.38 18.04
N LEU A 86 3.23 9.55 17.43
CA LEU A 86 2.28 9.70 16.33
C LEU A 86 2.67 8.80 15.15
N PHE A 87 3.93 8.83 14.71
CA PHE A 87 4.36 8.04 13.56
C PHE A 87 4.25 6.53 13.79
N MET A 88 4.61 6.05 14.99
CA MET A 88 4.41 4.65 15.37
C MET A 88 2.91 4.29 15.41
N LYS A 89 2.06 5.19 15.91
CA LYS A 89 0.60 5.02 15.88
C LYS A 89 0.07 4.93 14.45
N LEU A 90 0.56 5.77 13.53
CA LEU A 90 0.21 5.69 12.11
C LEU A 90 0.64 4.36 11.47
N GLY A 91 1.72 3.76 11.99
CA GLY A 91 2.19 2.43 11.62
C GLY A 91 1.24 1.27 11.94
N THR A 92 0.22 1.47 12.80
CA THR A 92 -0.82 0.45 13.03
C THR A 92 -1.79 0.31 11.86
N CYS A 93 -1.83 1.32 10.97
CA CYS A 93 -2.79 1.41 9.86
C CYS A 93 -4.27 1.47 10.31
N ASP A 94 -4.57 1.77 11.58
CA ASP A 94 -5.94 1.94 12.07
C ASP A 94 -6.62 3.14 11.40
N TRP A 95 -5.88 4.23 11.18
CA TRP A 95 -6.36 5.40 10.45
C TRP A 95 -6.81 5.07 9.02
N ILE A 96 -6.22 4.05 8.37
CA ILE A 96 -6.63 3.59 7.04
C ILE A 96 -7.98 2.87 7.12
N ARG A 97 -8.16 2.03 8.15
CA ARG A 97 -9.42 1.30 8.40
C ARG A 97 -10.55 2.25 8.76
N GLN A 98 -10.23 3.32 9.47
CA GLN A 98 -11.13 4.42 9.83
C GLN A 98 -11.36 5.43 8.70
N ARG A 99 -10.76 5.22 7.52
CA ARG A 99 -10.92 6.07 6.33
C ARG A 99 -10.40 7.51 6.49
N HIS A 100 -9.49 7.73 7.44
CA HIS A 100 -8.82 9.01 7.58
C HIS A 100 -7.75 9.19 6.50
N SER A 101 -7.54 10.44 6.07
CA SER A 101 -6.46 10.81 5.15
C SER A 101 -5.36 11.54 5.92
N LEU A 102 -4.14 11.51 5.39
CA LEU A 102 -3.01 12.20 5.99
C LEU A 102 -2.42 13.22 5.02
N LEU A 103 -2.05 14.36 5.58
CA LEU A 103 -1.29 15.39 4.87
C LEU A 103 0.12 15.43 5.45
N LEU A 104 1.12 15.17 4.60
CA LEU A 104 2.53 15.30 4.95
C LEU A 104 3.04 16.58 4.29
N ILE A 105 3.10 17.66 5.07
CA ILE A 105 3.47 19.01 4.61
C ILE A 105 4.83 19.40 5.18
N GLY A 106 5.67 20.05 4.37
CA GLY A 106 6.97 20.55 4.82
C GLY A 106 7.93 20.80 3.66
N PRO A 107 9.09 21.43 3.91
CA PRO A 107 10.02 21.84 2.85
C PRO A 107 10.60 20.66 2.06
N ALA A 108 11.25 20.93 0.92
CA ALA A 108 11.98 19.93 0.15
C ALA A 108 13.00 19.18 1.04
N GLY A 109 13.22 17.90 0.76
CA GLY A 109 14.30 17.13 1.40
C GLY A 109 14.03 16.60 2.81
N VAL A 110 12.94 16.96 3.50
CA VAL A 110 12.65 16.47 4.88
C VAL A 110 12.13 15.02 4.97
N GLY A 111 12.05 14.32 3.83
CA GLY A 111 11.67 12.91 3.76
C GLY A 111 10.17 12.62 3.69
N LYS A 112 9.31 13.56 3.28
CA LYS A 112 7.86 13.36 3.17
C LYS A 112 7.49 12.15 2.30
N SER A 113 8.05 12.08 1.09
CA SER A 113 7.86 10.96 0.17
C SER A 113 8.36 9.63 0.75
N TRP A 114 9.45 9.66 1.52
CA TRP A 114 9.99 8.49 2.20
C TRP A 114 9.05 8.02 3.33
N LEU A 115 8.53 8.94 4.15
CA LEU A 115 7.57 8.65 5.22
C LEU A 115 6.26 8.07 4.66
N ALA A 116 5.76 8.65 3.56
CA ALA A 116 4.61 8.11 2.84
C ALA A 116 4.87 6.68 2.35
N CYS A 117 6.06 6.42 1.79
CA CYS A 117 6.45 5.07 1.37
C CYS A 117 6.56 4.10 2.54
N ALA A 118 7.10 4.52 3.70
CA ALA A 118 7.19 3.68 4.89
C ALA A 118 5.81 3.26 5.39
N LEU A 119 4.86 4.19 5.46
CA LEU A 119 3.47 3.90 5.78
C LEU A 119 2.81 3.01 4.73
N GLY A 120 3.11 3.22 3.44
CA GLY A 120 2.65 2.37 2.34
C GLY A 120 3.15 0.93 2.44
N HIS A 121 4.45 0.72 2.73
CA HIS A 121 5.01 -0.61 2.95
C HIS A 121 4.37 -1.31 4.15
N LYS A 122 4.18 -0.58 5.25
CA LYS A 122 3.49 -1.11 6.42
C LYS A 122 2.04 -1.48 6.09
N ALA A 123 1.31 -0.67 5.34
CA ALA A 123 -0.04 -0.99 4.88
C ALA A 123 -0.08 -2.27 4.01
N CYS A 124 0.89 -2.45 3.10
CA CYS A 124 1.02 -3.70 2.33
C CYS A 124 1.22 -4.93 3.25
N ARG A 125 2.03 -4.80 4.31
CA ARG A 125 2.24 -5.87 5.31
C ARG A 125 0.97 -6.18 6.10
N GLU A 126 0.15 -5.16 6.35
CA GLU A 126 -1.18 -5.27 7.00
C GLU A 126 -2.30 -5.71 6.04
N ASP A 127 -1.95 -6.34 4.93
CA ASP A 127 -2.89 -6.85 3.93
C ASP A 127 -3.79 -5.77 3.28
N LEU A 128 -3.33 -4.52 3.22
CA LEU A 128 -4.05 -3.42 2.56
C LEU A 128 -3.50 -3.13 1.17
N SER A 129 -4.37 -2.90 0.19
CA SER A 129 -3.98 -2.47 -1.15
C SER A 129 -3.46 -1.03 -1.14
N VAL A 130 -2.33 -0.80 -1.81
CA VAL A 130 -1.68 0.51 -1.87
C VAL A 130 -1.40 0.86 -3.33
N ALA A 131 -1.52 2.13 -3.68
CA ALA A 131 -1.10 2.67 -4.97
C ALA A 131 -0.35 3.98 -4.73
N TYR A 132 0.85 4.10 -5.31
CA TYR A 132 1.67 5.31 -5.22
C TYR A 132 1.76 6.00 -6.58
N HIS A 133 1.51 7.30 -6.56
CA HIS A 133 1.60 8.14 -7.74
C HIS A 133 2.27 9.48 -7.39
N ARG A 134 3.29 9.86 -8.15
CA ARG A 134 3.66 11.28 -8.22
C ARG A 134 2.59 12.01 -9.00
N VAL A 135 2.02 13.08 -8.43
CA VAL A 135 0.87 13.79 -8.99
C VAL A 135 1.09 14.23 -10.45
N PRO A 136 2.22 14.86 -10.84
CA PRO A 136 2.43 15.25 -12.24
C PRO A 136 2.38 14.07 -13.23
N ARG A 137 2.89 12.90 -12.81
CA ARG A 137 2.88 11.67 -13.64
C ARG A 137 1.49 11.04 -13.68
N LEU A 138 0.70 11.16 -12.61
CA LEU A 138 -0.67 10.69 -12.58
C LEU A 138 -1.52 11.45 -13.60
N PHE A 139 -1.43 12.77 -13.63
CA PHE A 139 -2.16 13.58 -14.61
C PHE A 139 -1.78 13.23 -16.04
N ALA A 140 -0.48 13.08 -16.35
CA ALA A 140 -0.05 12.64 -17.67
C ALA A 140 -0.63 11.24 -18.03
N THR A 141 -0.74 10.35 -17.05
CA THR A 141 -1.32 9.01 -17.25
C THR A 141 -2.84 9.08 -17.49
N LEU A 142 -3.55 9.96 -16.78
CA LEU A 142 -4.99 10.16 -16.95
C LEU A 142 -5.32 10.78 -18.31
N ALA A 143 -4.53 11.77 -18.74
CA ALA A 143 -4.62 12.37 -20.09
C ALA A 143 -4.51 11.30 -21.19
N LEU A 144 -3.49 10.45 -21.14
CA LEU A 144 -3.32 9.35 -22.08
C LEU A 144 -4.46 8.32 -21.99
N ALA A 145 -4.92 8.01 -20.77
CA ALA A 145 -5.98 7.04 -20.55
C ALA A 145 -7.35 7.49 -21.10
N ARG A 146 -7.58 8.80 -21.27
CA ARG A 146 -8.77 9.29 -21.98
C ARG A 146 -8.69 9.03 -23.47
N GLY A 147 -7.52 9.27 -24.08
CA GLY A 147 -7.31 9.05 -25.51
C GLY A 147 -7.47 7.60 -25.96
N ASP A 148 -7.28 6.63 -25.06
CA ASP A 148 -7.37 5.20 -25.37
C ASP A 148 -8.48 4.44 -24.61
N GLY A 149 -9.41 5.16 -23.97
CA GLY A 149 -10.59 4.59 -23.32
C GLY A 149 -10.34 3.87 -21.99
N ARG A 150 -9.14 3.96 -21.41
CA ARG A 150 -8.81 3.35 -20.11
C ARG A 150 -9.13 4.22 -18.89
N TYR A 151 -9.55 5.46 -19.10
CA TYR A 151 -9.77 6.46 -18.05
C TYR A 151 -10.66 5.97 -16.90
N ALA A 152 -11.89 5.53 -17.20
CA ALA A 152 -12.82 5.03 -16.19
C ALA A 152 -12.28 3.81 -15.42
N LYS A 153 -11.50 2.95 -16.09
CA LYS A 153 -10.86 1.80 -15.46
C LYS A 153 -9.75 2.25 -14.48
N LEU A 154 -8.98 3.27 -14.84
CA LEU A 154 -7.94 3.83 -13.98
C LEU A 154 -8.56 4.48 -12.74
N LEU A 155 -9.56 5.36 -12.91
CA LEU A 155 -10.28 5.96 -11.77
C LEU A 155 -10.86 4.91 -10.83
N LYS A 156 -11.56 3.89 -11.38
CA LYS A 156 -12.10 2.79 -10.58
C LYS A 156 -11.02 2.01 -9.82
N SER A 157 -9.83 1.86 -10.40
CA SER A 157 -8.69 1.23 -9.72
C SER A 157 -8.18 2.10 -8.56
N LEU A 158 -8.04 3.41 -8.78
CA LEU A 158 -7.65 4.36 -7.75
C LEU A 158 -8.69 4.39 -6.63
N ALA A 159 -9.97 4.51 -6.94
CA ALA A 159 -11.08 4.55 -6.00
C ALA A 159 -11.14 3.31 -5.09
N LYS A 160 -10.86 2.11 -5.61
CA LYS A 160 -10.94 0.86 -4.84
C LYS A 160 -9.76 0.61 -3.91
N THR A 161 -8.61 1.23 -4.18
CA THR A 161 -7.38 1.01 -3.41
C THR A 161 -7.54 1.49 -1.97
N ASP A 162 -7.12 0.68 -1.00
CA ASP A 162 -7.26 0.99 0.43
C ASP A 162 -6.52 2.27 0.81
N LEU A 163 -5.27 2.40 0.34
CA LEU A 163 -4.44 3.59 0.50
C LEU A 163 -3.92 4.10 -0.86
N LEU A 164 -4.32 5.32 -1.22
CA LEU A 164 -3.74 6.05 -2.36
C LEU A 164 -2.71 7.06 -1.84
N ILE A 165 -1.50 7.05 -2.38
CA ILE A 165 -0.46 8.03 -2.06
C ILE A 165 -0.28 8.95 -3.26
N LEU A 166 -0.61 10.23 -3.06
CA LEU A 166 -0.40 11.33 -4.00
C LEU A 166 0.83 12.12 -3.56
N ASP A 167 1.96 11.84 -4.19
CA ASP A 167 3.26 12.42 -3.84
C ASP A 167 3.59 13.62 -4.72
N ASP A 168 4.28 14.62 -4.13
CA ASP A 168 4.66 15.88 -4.75
C ASP A 168 3.47 16.68 -5.30
N TRP A 169 2.46 16.91 -4.45
CA TRP A 169 1.36 17.82 -4.73
C TRP A 169 1.81 19.29 -4.71
N GLY A 170 1.27 20.08 -5.64
CA GLY A 170 1.39 21.54 -5.65
C GLY A 170 2.66 22.18 -6.23
N PRO A 171 3.52 21.56 -7.06
CA PRO A 171 4.62 22.30 -7.69
C PRO A 171 4.14 23.30 -8.76
N GLU A 172 2.98 23.04 -9.39
CA GLU A 172 2.45 23.80 -10.53
C GLU A 172 0.94 23.94 -10.40
N LYS A 173 0.38 25.06 -10.90
CA LYS A 173 -1.07 25.28 -10.94
C LYS A 173 -1.73 24.26 -11.87
N LEU A 174 -2.88 23.75 -11.45
CA LEU A 174 -3.65 22.80 -12.26
C LEU A 174 -4.32 23.51 -13.43
N ASN A 175 -4.30 22.88 -14.60
CA ASN A 175 -5.23 23.20 -15.67
C ASN A 175 -6.63 22.61 -15.38
N ASP A 176 -7.64 23.00 -16.16
CA ASP A 176 -9.03 22.60 -15.92
C ASP A 176 -9.25 21.08 -15.96
N GLU A 177 -8.49 20.38 -16.81
CA GLU A 177 -8.58 18.93 -16.94
C GLU A 177 -8.00 18.23 -15.70
N GLN A 178 -6.83 18.66 -15.24
CA GLN A 178 -6.19 18.16 -14.03
C GLN A 178 -7.01 18.47 -12.77
N ARG A 179 -7.68 19.63 -12.75
CA ARG A 179 -8.61 19.98 -11.68
C ARG A 179 -9.77 19.00 -11.60
N ARG A 180 -10.42 18.72 -12.74
CA ARG A 180 -11.50 17.72 -12.83
C ARG A 180 -11.03 16.33 -12.40
N ASP A 181 -9.86 15.90 -12.89
CA ASP A 181 -9.25 14.62 -12.49
C ASP A 181 -9.09 14.50 -10.97
N LEU A 182 -8.52 15.53 -10.35
CA LEU A 182 -8.29 15.52 -8.92
C LEU A 182 -9.61 15.47 -8.16
N LEU A 183 -10.61 16.26 -8.57
CA LEU A 183 -11.93 16.28 -7.95
C LEU A 183 -12.59 14.90 -8.05
N GLU A 184 -12.62 14.28 -9.23
CA GLU A 184 -13.18 12.93 -9.40
C GLU A 184 -12.49 11.91 -8.49
N ILE A 185 -11.15 11.94 -8.40
CA ILE A 185 -10.39 11.04 -7.52
C ILE A 185 -10.72 11.28 -6.04
N VAL A 186 -10.84 12.54 -5.61
CA VAL A 186 -11.13 12.90 -4.23
C VAL A 186 -12.56 12.53 -3.87
N GLU A 187 -13.54 12.85 -4.71
CA GLU A 187 -14.96 12.53 -4.51
C GLU A 187 -15.20 11.01 -4.46
N ASP A 188 -14.58 10.23 -5.34
CA ASP A 188 -14.71 8.77 -5.35
C ASP A 188 -14.14 8.13 -4.07
N ARG A 189 -13.26 8.82 -3.36
CA ARG A 189 -12.55 8.32 -2.18
C ARG A 189 -13.03 8.92 -0.86
N TYR A 190 -13.67 10.08 -0.89
CA TYR A 190 -14.15 10.81 0.28
C TYR A 190 -15.01 9.90 1.17
N GLU A 191 -14.64 9.81 2.45
CA GLU A 191 -15.23 8.92 3.48
C GLU A 191 -15.26 7.41 3.16
N LYS A 192 -14.69 6.98 2.03
CA LYS A 192 -14.70 5.58 1.58
C LYS A 192 -13.34 4.91 1.71
N ARG A 193 -12.25 5.64 1.43
CA ARG A 193 -10.87 5.14 1.38
C ARG A 193 -9.88 6.23 1.79
N SER A 194 -8.68 5.84 2.22
CA SER A 194 -7.70 6.77 2.78
C SER A 194 -6.70 7.26 1.74
N THR A 195 -6.33 8.54 1.82
CA THR A 195 -5.34 9.14 0.91
C THR A 195 -4.21 9.76 1.73
N ILE A 196 -2.97 9.53 1.33
CA ILE A 196 -1.82 10.35 1.77
C ILE A 196 -1.55 11.37 0.67
N VAL A 197 -1.42 12.63 1.04
CA VAL A 197 -0.90 13.67 0.15
C VAL A 197 0.41 14.20 0.72
N THR A 198 1.46 14.26 -0.09
CA THR A 198 2.68 14.96 0.29
C THR A 198 2.77 16.29 -0.46
N SER A 199 3.11 17.37 0.24
CA SER A 199 3.26 18.68 -0.42
C SER A 199 4.32 19.53 0.26
N GLN A 200 4.92 20.42 -0.52
CA GLN A 200 5.75 21.50 -0.02
C GLN A 200 4.95 22.79 0.18
N ILE A 201 3.74 22.83 -0.35
CA ILE A 201 2.85 23.99 -0.32
C ILE A 201 1.98 23.89 0.94
N PRO A 202 1.97 24.93 1.79
CA PRO A 202 1.01 25.06 2.89
C PRO A 202 -0.44 24.93 2.42
N VAL A 203 -1.31 24.35 3.24
CA VAL A 203 -2.69 23.98 2.85
C VAL A 203 -3.52 25.20 2.47
N ASP A 204 -3.30 26.34 3.12
CA ASP A 204 -3.94 27.62 2.85
C ASP A 204 -3.68 28.14 1.43
N HIS A 205 -2.58 27.73 0.78
CA HIS A 205 -2.29 28.06 -0.62
C HIS A 205 -2.85 27.05 -1.63
N TRP A 206 -3.50 25.97 -1.20
CA TRP A 206 -3.98 24.95 -2.14
C TRP A 206 -5.10 25.47 -3.04
N TYR A 207 -5.93 26.39 -2.55
CA TYR A 207 -6.97 27.03 -3.36
C TYR A 207 -6.39 27.73 -4.59
N ASP A 208 -5.28 28.46 -4.43
CA ASP A 208 -4.60 29.15 -5.53
C ASP A 208 -4.01 28.19 -6.59
N MET A 209 -3.66 26.98 -6.14
CA MET A 209 -3.06 25.94 -6.98
C MET A 209 -4.09 25.13 -7.75
N ILE A 210 -5.22 24.83 -7.11
CA ILE A 210 -6.36 24.15 -7.74
C ILE A 210 -7.04 25.13 -8.69
N GLY A 211 -7.19 26.39 -8.31
CA GLY A 211 -7.97 27.41 -9.00
C GLY A 211 -9.46 27.32 -8.64
N GLU A 212 -10.16 28.45 -8.67
CA GLU A 212 -11.60 28.47 -8.40
C GLU A 212 -12.36 27.65 -9.45
N PRO A 213 -13.39 26.88 -9.03
CA PRO A 213 -14.43 26.51 -9.97
C PRO A 213 -15.10 27.83 -10.33
N ASN A 214 -14.88 28.30 -11.57
CA ASN A 214 -15.80 29.28 -12.15
C ASN A 214 -17.19 28.63 -12.12
N LEU A 215 -17.98 28.94 -11.08
CA LEU A 215 -19.43 28.83 -11.10
C LEU A 215 -19.91 29.91 -12.07
N SER A 216 -19.73 29.65 -13.36
CA SER A 216 -20.42 30.36 -14.44
C SER A 216 -21.78 29.74 -14.65
#